data_AF-A0A378JWD9-F1
#
_entry.id   AF-A0A378JWD9-F1
#
_cell.length_a   1.000
_cell.length_b   1.000
_cell.length_c   1.000
_cell.angle_alpha   90.00
_cell.angle_beta   90.00
_cell.angle_gamma   90.00
#
_symmetry.space_group_name_H-M   'P 1'
#
loop_
_entity.id
_entity.type
_entity.pdbx_description
1 polymer ?
#
loop_
_entity_poly.entity_id
_entity_poly.type
_entity_poly.pdbx_seq_one_letter_code
_entity_poly.pdbx_strand_id
1 'polypeptide(L)'
;MIAIKKLDELHVDELSSYLNHYQETTMFIRNNLYHSGITYQDAPFHGEYYGSFENKQLNGLSLIAYHIEALGDDVNNPTLEQSIIDEIQDTQLSQNRWILFVNNTPVSLCGFNANLPDIVQIGPVYTPPSLRNKGFARIAVYLCLKQAADRQVKRAILFTNDNSAICAYQALGFHQIGKYRLALLK
;
A
#
# COMPACT_ATOMS: atom_id res chain seq x y z
N MET A 1 4.61 -11.19 17.78
CA MET A 1 3.33 -10.45 17.61
C MET A 1 3.67 -9.15 16.92
N ILE A 2 3.10 -8.93 15.73
CA ILE A 2 3.42 -7.76 14.89
C ILE A 2 2.55 -6.58 15.32
N ALA A 3 3.17 -5.43 15.59
CA ALA A 3 2.53 -4.19 15.98
C ALA A 3 2.82 -3.08 14.96
N ILE A 4 1.79 -2.44 14.41
CA ILE A 4 1.97 -1.26 13.55
C ILE A 4 1.92 -0.02 14.41
N LYS A 5 2.91 0.88 14.27
CA LYS A 5 2.97 2.12 15.03
C LYS A 5 3.28 3.31 14.13
N LYS A 6 2.69 4.46 14.44
CA LYS A 6 3.19 5.74 13.95
C LYS A 6 4.61 5.91 14.47
N LEU A 7 5.53 6.29 13.60
CA LEU A 7 6.89 6.60 14.00
C LEU A 7 6.94 8.05 14.47
N ASP A 8 7.67 8.26 15.55
CA ASP A 8 7.91 9.54 16.20
C ASP A 8 9.38 9.60 16.64
N GLU A 9 9.74 10.64 17.39
CA GLU A 9 11.13 10.85 17.82
C GLU A 9 11.72 9.66 18.61
N LEU A 10 10.89 8.85 19.28
CA LEU A 10 11.35 7.67 20.02
C LEU A 10 11.77 6.51 19.10
N HIS A 11 11.40 6.58 17.83
CA HIS A 11 11.67 5.53 16.84
C HIS A 11 12.79 5.93 15.86
N VAL A 12 13.42 7.11 16.02
CA VAL A 12 14.43 7.63 15.09
C VAL A 12 15.61 6.69 14.96
N ASP A 13 16.16 6.18 16.05
CA ASP A 13 17.34 5.30 16.00
C ASP A 13 17.03 3.98 15.28
N GLU A 14 15.85 3.43 15.52
CA GLU A 14 15.42 2.16 14.94
C GLU A 14 15.04 2.32 13.46
N LEU A 15 14.40 3.42 13.11
CA LEU A 15 14.16 3.82 11.72
C LEU A 15 15.47 4.09 10.99
N SER A 16 16.39 4.86 11.57
CA SER A 16 17.70 5.13 10.99
C SER A 16 18.51 3.86 10.80
N SER A 17 18.48 2.92 11.75
CA SER A 17 19.12 1.61 11.61
C SER A 17 18.52 0.80 10.47
N TYR A 18 17.18 0.73 10.37
CA TYR A 18 16.47 0.07 9.28
C TYR A 18 16.80 0.70 7.91
N LEU A 19 16.66 2.02 7.77
CA LEU A 19 16.95 2.72 6.51
C LEU A 19 18.46 2.66 6.16
N ASN A 20 19.35 2.63 7.16
CA ASN A 20 20.78 2.44 6.93
C ASN A 20 21.15 0.98 6.59
N HIS A 21 20.31 0.01 6.91
CA HIS A 21 20.49 -1.35 6.41
C HIS A 21 20.11 -1.42 4.91
N TYR A 22 19.17 -0.55 4.50
CA TYR A 22 18.53 -0.49 3.19
C TYR A 22 18.86 0.83 2.46
N GLN A 23 20.15 1.16 2.38
CA GLN A 23 20.62 2.53 2.13
C GLN A 23 20.22 3.10 0.77
N GLU A 24 20.32 2.28 -0.26
CA GLU A 24 20.08 2.65 -1.67
C GLU A 24 18.57 2.76 -1.95
N THR A 25 17.80 1.93 -1.26
CA THR A 25 16.39 1.65 -1.51
C THR A 25 15.48 2.63 -0.74
N THR A 26 16.01 3.19 0.35
CA THR A 26 15.31 4.13 1.23
C THR A 26 15.79 5.56 1.08
N MET A 27 16.57 5.87 0.05
CA MET A 27 17.27 7.15 -0.11
C MET A 27 16.32 8.36 -0.12
N PHE A 28 15.12 8.22 -0.69
CA PHE A 28 14.07 9.24 -0.65
C PHE A 28 13.58 9.52 0.78
N ILE A 29 13.33 8.47 1.56
CA ILE A 29 12.89 8.58 2.96
C ILE A 29 14.03 9.17 3.82
N ARG A 30 15.28 8.73 3.59
CA ARG A 30 16.47 9.28 4.26
C ARG A 30 16.68 10.76 3.94
N ASN A 31 16.50 11.17 2.68
CA ASN A 31 16.56 12.58 2.25
C ASN A 31 15.49 13.43 2.93
N ASN A 32 14.25 12.94 2.99
CA ASN A 32 13.17 13.62 3.67
C ASN A 32 13.48 13.76 5.16
N LEU A 33 13.81 12.68 5.85
CA LEU A 33 14.18 12.71 7.28
C LEU A 33 15.38 13.62 7.57
N TYR A 34 16.36 13.70 6.67
CA TYR A 34 17.50 14.62 6.80
C TYR A 34 17.08 16.08 6.78
N HIS A 35 16.11 16.43 5.93
CA HIS A 35 15.65 17.82 5.77
C HIS A 35 14.52 18.22 6.72
N SER A 36 13.66 17.28 7.11
CA SER A 36 12.42 17.57 7.84
C SER A 36 12.29 16.87 9.19
N GLY A 37 13.15 15.91 9.49
CA GLY A 37 12.95 14.99 10.60
C GLY A 37 11.72 14.10 10.43
N ILE A 38 11.42 13.32 11.47
CA ILE A 38 10.33 12.33 11.49
C ILE A 38 8.96 12.94 11.85
N THR A 39 8.97 14.08 12.53
CA THR A 39 7.76 14.76 12.99
C THR A 39 7.20 15.64 11.88
N TYR A 40 5.92 15.46 11.56
CA TYR A 40 5.26 16.31 10.56
C TYR A 40 5.04 17.73 11.08
N GLN A 41 5.41 18.73 10.30
CA GLN A 41 5.36 20.15 10.67
C GLN A 41 4.81 21.04 9.54
N ASP A 42 4.07 20.44 8.58
CA ASP A 42 3.43 21.14 7.46
C ASP A 42 4.40 22.00 6.62
N ALA A 43 5.54 21.40 6.25
CA ALA A 43 6.56 22.01 5.39
C ALA A 43 7.03 21.02 4.30
N PRO A 44 7.72 21.51 3.24
CA PRO A 44 8.26 20.64 2.20
C PRO A 44 9.13 19.50 2.78
N PHE A 45 9.03 18.32 2.18
CA PHE A 45 9.75 17.10 2.58
C PHE A 45 9.25 16.40 3.86
N HIS A 46 8.24 16.94 4.57
CA HIS A 46 7.65 16.25 5.73
C HIS A 46 6.74 15.08 5.32
N GLY A 47 6.71 14.01 6.13
CA GLY A 47 5.91 12.82 5.88
C GLY A 47 5.42 12.11 7.14
N GLU A 48 4.25 11.48 6.99
CA GLU A 48 3.62 10.50 7.88
C GLU A 48 4.25 9.11 7.88
N TYR A 49 5.16 8.75 8.79
CA TYR A 49 5.81 7.42 8.74
C TYR A 49 5.17 6.41 9.70
N TYR A 50 5.01 5.17 9.21
CA TYR A 50 4.45 4.06 9.99
C TYR A 50 5.28 2.81 9.75
N GLY A 51 5.63 2.16 10.86
CA GLY A 51 6.47 0.96 10.86
C GLY A 51 5.72 -0.25 11.39
N SER A 52 6.02 -1.42 10.83
CA SER A 52 5.67 -2.70 11.44
C SER A 52 6.77 -3.15 12.39
N PHE A 53 6.40 -3.55 13.60
CA PHE A 53 7.33 -3.97 14.64
C PHE A 53 7.08 -5.41 15.05
N GLU A 54 8.14 -6.21 15.10
CA GLU A 54 8.12 -7.54 15.72
C GLU A 54 9.25 -7.64 16.74
N ASN A 55 8.95 -8.10 17.96
CA ASN A 55 9.91 -8.15 19.06
C ASN A 55 10.61 -6.81 19.34
N LYS A 56 9.88 -5.71 19.15
CA LYS A 56 10.33 -4.31 19.23
C LYS A 56 11.23 -3.84 18.08
N GLN A 57 11.62 -4.68 17.12
CA GLN A 57 12.38 -4.24 15.95
C GLN A 57 11.48 -3.84 14.78
N LEU A 58 11.84 -2.76 14.10
CA LEU A 58 11.21 -2.30 12.87
C LEU A 58 11.52 -3.25 11.71
N ASN A 59 10.48 -3.85 11.13
CA ASN A 59 10.60 -4.89 10.11
C ASN A 59 9.90 -4.54 8.78
N GLY A 60 9.32 -3.34 8.63
CA GLY A 60 8.71 -2.94 7.35
C GLY A 60 8.00 -1.58 7.34
N LEU A 61 8.00 -0.94 6.16
CA LEU A 61 7.11 0.16 5.75
C LEU A 61 6.04 -0.39 4.77
N SER A 62 4.82 0.14 4.82
CA SER A 62 3.54 -0.47 4.41
C SER A 62 3.40 -1.17 3.02
N LEU A 63 4.33 -1.03 2.07
CA LEU A 63 4.34 -1.81 0.81
C LEU A 63 4.85 -3.25 0.98
N ILE A 64 5.81 -3.47 1.88
CA ILE A 64 6.42 -4.81 2.10
C ILE A 64 5.38 -5.82 2.58
N ALA A 65 4.49 -5.40 3.49
CA ALA A 65 3.41 -6.26 4.00
C ALA A 65 2.39 -6.64 2.91
N TYR A 66 2.17 -5.75 1.93
CA TYR A 66 1.31 -6.05 0.78
C TYR A 66 1.94 -7.13 -0.12
N HIS A 67 3.22 -7.02 -0.47
CA HIS A 67 3.90 -8.01 -1.31
C HIS A 67 3.92 -9.41 -0.68
N ILE A 68 4.29 -9.50 0.60
CA ILE A 68 4.39 -10.79 1.29
C ILE A 68 3.00 -11.42 1.46
N GLU A 69 2.01 -10.64 1.92
CA GLU A 69 0.73 -11.22 2.32
C GLU A 69 -0.26 -11.37 1.15
N ALA A 70 -0.24 -10.46 0.17
CA ALA A 70 -1.20 -10.45 -0.92
C ALA A 70 -0.64 -10.99 -2.24
N LEU A 71 0.67 -10.82 -2.49
CA LEU A 71 1.33 -11.40 -3.68
C LEU A 71 2.02 -12.73 -3.37
N GLY A 72 2.18 -13.08 -2.10
CA GLY A 72 2.81 -14.32 -1.67
C GLY A 72 4.33 -14.32 -1.88
N ASP A 73 4.95 -13.14 -1.95
CA ASP A 73 6.40 -13.01 -2.08
C ASP A 73 7.10 -13.56 -0.84
N ASP A 74 8.21 -14.27 -1.05
CA ASP A 74 9.02 -14.82 0.03
C ASP A 74 9.79 -13.68 0.73
N VAL A 75 9.65 -13.58 2.05
CA VAL A 75 10.39 -12.63 2.89
C VAL A 75 11.91 -12.81 2.80
N ASN A 76 12.36 -14.00 2.39
CA ASN A 76 13.77 -14.31 2.18
C ASN A 76 14.22 -14.07 0.73
N ASN A 77 13.33 -13.61 -0.16
CA ASN A 77 13.72 -13.28 -1.53
C ASN A 77 14.62 -12.05 -1.53
N PRO A 78 15.91 -12.18 -1.91
CA PRO A 78 16.85 -11.06 -1.89
C PRO A 78 16.50 -9.95 -2.89
N THR A 79 15.61 -10.21 -3.86
CA THR A 79 15.18 -9.22 -4.85
C THR A 79 13.86 -8.53 -4.53
N LEU A 80 13.15 -8.96 -3.48
CA LEU A 80 11.86 -8.40 -3.08
C LEU A 80 11.97 -6.91 -2.74
N GLU A 81 13.05 -6.54 -2.08
CA GLU A 81 13.27 -5.14 -1.75
C GLU A 81 13.48 -4.30 -3.02
N GLN A 82 14.28 -4.80 -3.97
CA GLN A 82 14.53 -4.10 -5.22
C GLN A 82 13.26 -3.95 -6.06
N SER A 83 12.41 -4.97 -6.13
CA SER A 83 11.14 -4.87 -6.86
C SER A 83 10.17 -3.86 -6.27
N ILE A 84 10.18 -3.68 -4.93
CA ILE A 84 9.39 -2.66 -4.25
C ILE A 84 9.91 -1.26 -4.56
N ILE A 85 11.23 -1.07 -4.61
CA ILE A 85 11.83 0.22 -5.01
C ILE A 85 11.43 0.55 -6.44
N ASP A 86 11.57 -0.43 -7.34
CA ASP A 86 11.27 -0.24 -8.75
C ASP A 86 9.79 0.16 -8.92
N GLU A 87 8.86 -0.43 -8.16
CA GLU A 87 7.45 -0.01 -8.14
C GLU A 87 7.24 1.40 -7.59
N ILE A 88 7.98 1.79 -6.55
CA ILE A 88 7.90 3.16 -5.97
C ILE A 88 8.49 4.20 -6.93
N GLN A 89 9.58 3.87 -7.62
CA GLN A 89 10.27 4.76 -8.55
C GLN A 89 9.55 4.84 -9.91
N ASP A 90 8.75 3.84 -10.26
CA ASP A 90 7.86 3.91 -11.40
C ASP A 90 6.80 5.01 -11.18
N THR A 91 7.01 6.14 -11.85
CA THR A 91 6.14 7.32 -11.77
C THR A 91 4.70 7.04 -12.21
N GLN A 92 4.46 6.05 -13.07
CA GLN A 92 3.12 5.69 -13.52
C GLN A 92 2.42 4.82 -12.47
N LEU A 93 3.14 3.89 -11.83
CA LEU A 93 2.59 3.06 -10.75
C LEU A 93 2.36 3.88 -9.48
N SER A 94 3.34 4.65 -9.03
CA SER A 94 3.25 5.47 -7.81
C SER A 94 2.12 6.51 -7.86
N GLN A 95 1.84 7.12 -9.01
CA GLN A 95 0.71 8.04 -9.18
C GLN A 95 -0.68 7.38 -9.08
N ASN A 96 -0.72 6.04 -9.14
CA ASN A 96 -1.94 5.24 -9.09
C ASN A 96 -2.03 4.38 -7.82
N ARG A 97 -1.35 4.76 -6.74
CA ARG A 97 -1.39 4.08 -5.45
C ARG A 97 -1.71 5.10 -4.35
N TRP A 98 -2.65 4.76 -3.48
CA TRP A 98 -3.08 5.62 -2.38
C TRP A 98 -3.24 4.84 -1.08
N ILE A 99 -2.86 5.49 0.02
CA ILE A 99 -3.02 4.96 1.38
C ILE A 99 -4.14 5.73 2.07
N LEU A 100 -5.13 4.99 2.61
CA LEU A 100 -6.16 5.51 3.48
C LEU A 100 -5.61 5.65 4.89
N PHE A 101 -5.73 6.85 5.45
CA PHE A 101 -5.40 7.14 6.85
C PHE A 101 -6.68 7.35 7.68
N VAL A 102 -6.72 6.78 8.88
CA VAL A 102 -7.74 7.08 9.89
C VAL A 102 -7.04 7.39 11.20
N ASN A 103 -7.33 8.55 11.78
CA ASN A 103 -6.64 9.05 12.97
C ASN A 103 -5.15 8.84 12.88
N ASN A 104 -4.57 9.23 11.74
CA ASN A 104 -3.13 9.17 11.61
C ASN A 104 -2.66 7.71 11.77
N THR A 105 -3.29 6.78 11.05
CA THR A 105 -2.88 5.37 10.97
C THR A 105 -3.18 4.89 9.56
N PRO A 106 -2.24 4.30 8.82
CA PRO A 106 -2.48 3.72 7.51
C PRO A 106 -3.31 2.46 7.70
N VAL A 107 -4.56 2.53 7.26
CA VAL A 107 -5.51 1.46 7.50
C VAL A 107 -5.79 0.62 6.26
N SER A 108 -5.52 1.14 5.06
CA SER A 108 -5.69 0.39 3.81
C SER A 108 -4.91 1.03 2.66
N LEU A 109 -4.44 0.22 1.71
CA LEU A 109 -3.91 0.61 0.40
C LEU A 109 -4.97 0.31 -0.67
N CYS A 110 -5.11 1.21 -1.65
CA CYS A 110 -5.87 0.97 -2.88
C CYS A 110 -5.20 1.67 -4.06
N GLY A 111 -5.37 1.15 -5.27
CA GLY A 111 -4.78 1.74 -6.47
C GLY A 111 -5.48 1.38 -7.77
N PHE A 112 -4.89 1.81 -8.89
CA PHE A 112 -5.21 1.34 -10.23
C PHE A 112 -4.07 0.49 -10.80
N ASN A 113 -4.36 -0.76 -11.18
CA ASN A 113 -3.42 -1.59 -11.92
C ASN A 113 -3.35 -1.18 -13.40
N ALA A 114 -4.44 -0.65 -13.93
CA ALA A 114 -4.53 -0.14 -15.29
C ALA A 114 -5.60 0.95 -15.37
N ASN A 115 -5.42 1.92 -16.27
CA ASN A 115 -6.36 2.99 -16.53
C ASN A 115 -6.51 3.24 -18.03
N LEU A 116 -7.75 3.36 -18.49
CA LEU A 116 -8.13 3.79 -19.83
C LEU A 116 -9.16 4.93 -19.69
N PRO A 117 -9.44 5.70 -20.75
CA PRO A 117 -10.37 6.82 -20.66
C PRO A 117 -11.76 6.46 -20.12
N ASP A 118 -12.23 5.23 -20.34
CA ASP A 118 -13.59 4.79 -20.00
C ASP A 118 -13.65 3.68 -18.94
N ILE A 119 -12.53 3.06 -18.58
CA ILE A 119 -12.45 1.98 -17.58
C ILE A 119 -11.16 2.01 -16.75
N VAL A 120 -11.27 1.67 -15.47
CA VAL A 120 -10.10 1.41 -14.59
C VAL A 120 -10.11 -0.03 -14.07
N GLN A 121 -8.92 -0.59 -13.87
CA GLN A 121 -8.75 -1.81 -13.09
C GLN A 121 -8.31 -1.45 -11.67
N ILE A 122 -9.17 -1.70 -10.68
CA ILE A 122 -8.83 -1.51 -9.26
C ILE A 122 -7.82 -2.58 -8.83
N GLY A 123 -6.76 -2.13 -8.17
CA GLY A 123 -5.71 -2.97 -7.65
C GLY A 123 -4.40 -2.18 -7.47
N PRO A 124 -3.56 -2.56 -6.50
CA PRO A 124 -3.86 -3.51 -5.44
C PRO A 124 -4.87 -2.97 -4.42
N VAL A 125 -5.46 -3.85 -3.63
CA VAL A 125 -6.25 -3.48 -2.44
C VAL A 125 -5.71 -4.29 -1.27
N TYR A 126 -5.32 -3.60 -0.21
CA TYR A 126 -4.77 -4.25 0.97
C TYR A 126 -5.25 -3.57 2.24
N THR A 127 -5.62 -4.38 3.23
CA THR A 127 -5.91 -3.95 4.60
C THR A 127 -5.17 -4.90 5.54
N PRO A 128 -4.33 -4.38 6.47
CA PRO A 128 -3.63 -5.21 7.44
C PRO A 128 -4.60 -6.12 8.22
N PRO A 129 -4.24 -7.39 8.53
CA PRO A 129 -5.14 -8.35 9.19
C PRO A 129 -5.82 -7.82 10.45
N SER A 130 -5.09 -7.12 11.31
CA SER A 130 -5.59 -6.52 12.56
C SER A 130 -6.60 -5.38 12.34
N LEU A 131 -6.70 -4.88 11.11
CA LEU A 131 -7.57 -3.78 10.69
C LEU A 131 -8.70 -4.24 9.75
N ARG A 132 -8.77 -5.54 9.40
CA ARG A 132 -9.85 -6.10 8.57
C ARG A 132 -11.19 -6.06 9.29
N ASN A 133 -12.26 -6.22 8.51
CA ASN A 133 -13.65 -6.20 8.98
C ASN A 133 -14.12 -4.88 9.62
N LYS A 134 -13.36 -3.79 9.45
CA LYS A 134 -13.71 -2.43 9.92
C LYS A 134 -14.20 -1.50 8.81
N GLY A 135 -14.33 -2.02 7.58
CA GLY A 135 -14.79 -1.26 6.41
C GLY A 135 -13.69 -0.47 5.68
N PHE A 136 -12.43 -0.51 6.11
CA PHE A 136 -11.36 0.28 5.51
C PHE A 136 -11.11 -0.03 4.03
N ALA A 137 -11.09 -1.31 3.63
CA ALA A 137 -11.00 -1.68 2.22
C ALA A 137 -12.15 -1.08 1.39
N ARG A 138 -13.39 -1.10 1.90
CA ARG A 138 -14.55 -0.52 1.20
C ARG A 138 -14.40 0.98 1.02
N ILE A 139 -13.93 1.69 2.05
CA ILE A 139 -13.68 3.13 2.00
C ILE A 139 -12.57 3.44 0.99
N ALA A 140 -11.45 2.73 1.03
CA ALA A 140 -10.33 2.95 0.13
C ALA A 140 -10.74 2.73 -1.34
N VAL A 141 -11.47 1.65 -1.64
CA VAL A 141 -11.97 1.37 -2.99
C VAL A 141 -13.00 2.43 -3.42
N TYR A 142 -13.92 2.83 -2.54
CA TYR A 142 -14.86 3.92 -2.83
C TYR A 142 -14.15 5.22 -3.23
N LEU A 143 -13.08 5.59 -2.54
CA LEU A 143 -12.31 6.79 -2.85
C LEU A 143 -11.63 6.69 -4.22
N CYS A 144 -11.06 5.53 -4.57
CA CYS A 144 -10.54 5.29 -5.92
C CYS A 144 -11.63 5.34 -6.99
N LEU A 145 -12.80 4.76 -6.74
CA LEU A 145 -13.95 4.84 -7.66
C LEU A 145 -14.41 6.28 -7.84
N LYS A 146 -14.48 7.06 -6.76
CA LYS A 146 -14.83 8.47 -6.83
C LYS A 146 -13.81 9.25 -7.68
N GLN A 147 -12.52 9.02 -7.49
CA GLN A 147 -11.49 9.67 -8.30
C GLN A 147 -11.59 9.30 -9.79
N ALA A 148 -11.89 8.04 -10.11
CA ALA A 148 -12.13 7.63 -11.48
C ALA A 148 -13.39 8.32 -12.07
N ALA A 149 -14.47 8.41 -11.29
CA ALA A 149 -15.70 9.08 -11.68
C ALA A 149 -15.49 10.60 -11.88
N ASP A 150 -14.69 11.26 -11.04
CA ASP A 150 -14.30 12.67 -11.19
C ASP A 150 -13.57 12.90 -12.53
N ARG A 151 -12.85 11.87 -13.04
CA ARG A 151 -12.22 11.83 -14.38
C ARG A 151 -13.16 11.32 -15.49
N GLN A 152 -14.46 11.23 -15.24
CA GLN A 152 -15.50 10.76 -16.17
C GLN A 152 -15.39 9.29 -16.60
N VAL A 153 -14.57 8.47 -15.94
CA VAL A 153 -14.51 7.02 -16.17
C VAL A 153 -15.87 6.39 -15.85
N LYS A 154 -16.34 5.46 -16.69
CA LYS A 154 -17.69 4.88 -16.58
C LYS A 154 -17.71 3.48 -15.98
N ARG A 155 -16.57 2.78 -15.98
CA ARG A 155 -16.49 1.38 -15.56
C ARG A 155 -15.29 1.15 -14.66
N ALA A 156 -15.42 0.20 -13.75
CA ALA A 156 -14.32 -0.33 -12.97
C ALA A 156 -14.37 -1.86 -13.00
N ILE A 157 -13.22 -2.49 -13.06
CA ILE A 157 -13.07 -3.94 -12.94
C ILE A 157 -12.03 -4.26 -11.87
N LEU A 158 -12.15 -5.43 -11.25
CA LEU A 158 -11.14 -5.97 -10.34
C LEU A 158 -11.17 -7.49 -10.39
N PHE A 159 -10.13 -8.07 -9.84
CA PHE A 159 -9.97 -9.51 -9.75
C PHE A 159 -9.78 -9.91 -8.29
N THR A 160 -10.50 -10.95 -7.87
CA THR A 160 -10.30 -11.55 -6.54
C THR A 160 -10.84 -12.98 -6.53
N ASN A 161 -10.23 -13.83 -5.71
CA ASN A 161 -10.74 -15.13 -5.31
C ASN A 161 -10.99 -15.21 -3.79
N ASP A 162 -10.84 -14.10 -3.06
CA ASP A 162 -11.04 -14.03 -1.62
C ASP A 162 -12.51 -13.71 -1.29
N ASN A 163 -13.15 -14.56 -0.48
CA ASN A 163 -14.57 -14.41 -0.15
C ASN A 163 -14.87 -13.14 0.65
N SER A 164 -13.95 -12.69 1.52
CA SER A 164 -14.14 -11.44 2.28
C SER A 164 -14.10 -10.22 1.37
N ALA A 165 -13.14 -10.20 0.44
CA ALA A 165 -13.00 -9.18 -0.57
C ALA A 165 -14.22 -9.14 -1.50
N ILE A 166 -14.73 -10.30 -1.94
CA ILE A 166 -15.96 -10.38 -2.75
C ILE A 166 -17.13 -9.64 -2.07
N CYS A 167 -17.37 -9.91 -0.79
CA CYS A 167 -18.42 -9.22 -0.04
C CYS A 167 -18.21 -7.69 0.02
N ALA A 168 -16.96 -7.26 0.22
CA ALA A 168 -16.61 -5.83 0.24
C ALA A 168 -16.89 -5.15 -1.11
N TYR A 169 -16.52 -5.79 -2.22
CA TYR A 169 -16.72 -5.26 -3.56
C TYR A 169 -18.20 -5.27 -3.96
N GLN A 170 -18.95 -6.33 -3.63
CA GLN A 170 -20.40 -6.38 -3.89
C GLN A 170 -21.15 -5.26 -3.15
N ALA A 171 -20.74 -4.95 -1.92
CA ALA A 171 -21.30 -3.83 -1.16
C ALA A 171 -21.01 -2.43 -1.78
N LEU A 172 -20.12 -2.35 -2.77
CA LEU A 172 -19.81 -1.15 -3.55
C LEU A 172 -20.45 -1.17 -4.95
N GLY A 173 -21.26 -2.19 -5.27
CA GLY A 173 -21.97 -2.29 -6.54
C GLY A 173 -21.24 -3.12 -7.61
N PHE A 174 -20.09 -3.74 -7.30
CA PHE A 174 -19.49 -4.72 -8.20
C PHE A 174 -20.36 -5.97 -8.28
N HIS A 175 -20.44 -6.55 -9.48
CA HIS A 175 -21.09 -7.83 -9.72
C HIS A 175 -20.10 -8.77 -10.42
N GLN A 176 -20.23 -10.07 -10.17
CA GLN A 176 -19.38 -11.04 -10.84
C GLN A 176 -19.75 -11.12 -12.33
N ILE A 177 -18.78 -10.84 -13.20
CA ILE A 177 -18.96 -10.89 -14.66
C ILE A 177 -18.27 -12.09 -15.31
N GLY A 178 -17.47 -12.86 -14.57
CA GLY A 178 -16.75 -14.00 -15.12
C GLY A 178 -15.76 -14.64 -14.15
N LYS A 179 -14.94 -15.54 -14.71
CA LYS A 179 -13.78 -16.16 -14.05
C LYS A 179 -12.57 -15.97 -14.96
N TYR A 180 -11.40 -15.77 -14.37
CA TYR A 180 -10.12 -15.74 -15.10
C TYR A 180 -9.13 -16.67 -14.41
N ARG A 181 -8.06 -17.04 -15.12
CA ARG A 181 -6.94 -17.80 -14.57
C ARG A 181 -5.63 -17.24 -15.10
N LEU A 182 -4.58 -17.30 -14.30
CA LEU A 182 -3.21 -17.17 -14.76
C LEU A 182 -2.69 -18.57 -15.12
N ALA A 183 -1.94 -18.69 -16.20
CA ALA A 183 -1.32 -19.94 -16.63
C ALA A 183 0.14 -19.67 -17.01
N LEU A 184 1.05 -20.47 -16.45
CA LEU A 184 2.43 -20.51 -16.90
C LEU A 184 2.52 -21.58 -17.99
N LEU A 185 2.87 -21.15 -19.20
CA LEU A 185 3.16 -22.08 -20.29
C LEU A 185 4.58 -22.62 -20.09
N LYS A 186 4.73 -23.94 -20.19
CA LYS A 186 6.03 -24.60 -20.22
C LYS A 186 6.58 -24.60 -21.63
#